data_AF-A0A830HXE1-F1
#
_entry.id   AF-A0A830HXE1-F1
#
_cell.length_a   1.000
_cell.length_b   1.000
_cell.length_c   1.000
_cell.angle_alpha   90.00
_cell.angle_beta   90.00
_cell.angle_gamma   90.00
#
_symmetry.space_group_name_H-M   'P 1'
#
loop_
_entity.id
_entity.type
_entity.pdbx_description
1 polymer ?
#
loop_
_entity_poly.entity_id
_entity_poly.type
_entity_poly.pdbx_seq_one_letter_code
_entity_poly.pdbx_strand_id
1 'polypeptide(L)'
;MDLCTTAEPLFGAFLTGAYQESLGSKHNLFGPADEVVLHATGDVSIASLGARSGDMGSEDDEKDITCMDGALGDAMRTLADTSTYPNEIDAINCAELVVKVANKGSCIQRSSGNSLTQLVGAGQQRPNAVNMISQPVAQRTCRVPYVDADVARAIPTELFDAMIQRRVDAKAAKALRDAERKINDAEEALLNANDDVLEKARARRACKHVNDQILTTKCPKCSTAFHDFDGCFSLKCAAPDCGTHFCAWCLRFHDDNAQETHAHIATCTRRHEDAKDKFFAPKALYHAVRKREQEVKLCTYLQTLPQSTRERVLEDDMLGRDLRERGLAVNEPQRQPQPGDTLAPRQQRQPQLGDTLARREAPMQRQQRQPQQMFYVTSTGSCWHASVTCSGLRNSRSTRGVAVLPPGVRPCRLCAGGAAPRPQRFVQALDRGMHFNAYAAASVFVTPTGSCYHTSESCSSLRRSRNVRRTSAADVSARLRPCSLCS
;
A
#
# COMPACT_ATOMS: atom_id res chain seq x y z
N MET A 1 -63.51 -22.08 -1.66
CA MET A 1 -63.14 -21.59 -2.99
C MET A 1 -61.95 -20.64 -2.82
N ASP A 2 -60.80 -21.31 -2.72
CA ASP A 2 -59.45 -21.01 -3.16
C ASP A 2 -58.83 -19.62 -3.01
N LEU A 3 -57.77 -19.67 -2.20
CA LEU A 3 -56.74 -18.69 -1.90
C LEU A 3 -55.71 -18.66 -3.03
N CYS A 4 -55.34 -17.47 -3.51
CA CYS A 4 -54.15 -17.25 -4.33
C CYS A 4 -53.02 -16.68 -3.46
N THR A 5 -52.07 -17.53 -3.10
CA THR A 5 -50.75 -17.17 -2.56
C THR A 5 -49.73 -17.12 -3.69
N THR A 6 -49.14 -15.96 -3.94
CA THR A 6 -48.02 -15.77 -4.86
C THR A 6 -46.70 -16.09 -4.18
N ALA A 7 -45.92 -17.00 -4.77
CA ALA A 7 -44.60 -17.40 -4.32
C ALA A 7 -43.50 -16.44 -4.84
N GLU A 8 -42.61 -16.01 -3.96
CA GLU A 8 -41.33 -15.36 -4.28
C GLU A 8 -40.21 -16.41 -4.41
N PRO A 9 -39.21 -16.24 -5.29
CA PRO A 9 -38.04 -17.11 -5.31
C PRO A 9 -36.93 -16.61 -4.37
N LEU A 10 -36.54 -17.49 -3.44
CA LEU A 10 -35.36 -17.39 -2.58
C LEU A 10 -34.07 -17.57 -3.40
N PHE A 11 -33.35 -16.48 -3.66
CA PHE A 11 -31.95 -16.49 -4.08
C PHE A 11 -31.08 -16.00 -2.91
N GLY A 12 -30.50 -16.92 -2.13
CA GLY A 12 -29.63 -16.53 -1.02
C GLY A 12 -29.16 -17.68 -0.15
N ALA A 13 -28.41 -18.65 -0.69
CA ALA A 13 -27.83 -19.73 0.12
C ALA A 13 -26.50 -20.30 -0.42
N PHE A 14 -25.67 -19.52 -1.12
CA PHE A 14 -24.42 -20.03 -1.72
C PHE A 14 -23.11 -19.34 -1.29
N LEU A 15 -23.13 -18.43 -0.31
CA LEU A 15 -21.93 -17.66 0.07
C LEU A 15 -21.57 -17.68 1.57
N THR A 16 -21.99 -18.70 2.33
CA THR A 16 -21.62 -18.85 3.74
C THR A 16 -20.54 -19.90 4.02
N GLY A 17 -20.29 -20.84 3.08
CA GLY A 17 -19.33 -21.94 3.31
C GLY A 17 -17.85 -21.55 3.22
N ALA A 18 -17.49 -20.61 2.35
CA ALA A 18 -16.07 -20.31 2.09
C ALA A 18 -15.42 -19.35 3.09
N TYR A 19 -16.21 -18.65 3.92
CA TYR A 19 -15.68 -17.60 4.82
C TYR A 19 -15.22 -18.14 6.18
N GLN A 20 -15.63 -19.37 6.54
CA GLN A 20 -15.44 -19.91 7.88
C GLN A 20 -14.15 -20.76 8.03
N GLU A 21 -13.55 -21.22 6.94
CA GLU A 21 -12.28 -21.98 6.98
C GLU A 21 -11.04 -21.08 7.11
N SER A 22 -11.13 -19.80 6.80
CA SER A 22 -9.98 -18.87 6.80
C SER A 22 -9.62 -18.25 8.15
N LEU A 23 -10.45 -18.41 9.19
CA LEU A 23 -10.17 -17.90 10.54
C LEU A 23 -10.09 -19.05 11.53
N GLY A 24 -8.86 -19.54 11.75
CA GLY A 24 -8.57 -20.59 12.73
C GLY A 24 -9.15 -20.29 14.12
N SER A 25 -10.04 -21.18 14.56
CA SER A 25 -10.37 -21.67 15.93
C SER A 25 -10.16 -20.79 17.19
N LYS A 26 -10.09 -19.45 17.12
CA LYS A 26 -9.82 -18.60 18.31
C LYS A 26 -10.97 -17.70 18.77
N HIS A 27 -12.16 -17.81 18.20
CA HIS A 27 -13.33 -17.08 18.69
C HIS A 27 -14.54 -18.00 18.90
N ASN A 28 -14.70 -18.48 20.14
CA ASN A 28 -15.95 -19.08 20.63
C ASN A 28 -16.98 -17.97 20.90
N LEU A 29 -17.63 -17.46 19.84
CA LEU A 29 -18.74 -16.51 19.99
C LEU A 29 -20.12 -17.10 19.66
N PHE A 30 -20.19 -18.32 19.11
CA PHE A 30 -21.44 -19.03 18.86
C PHE A 30 -21.27 -20.48 19.32
N GLY A 31 -22.24 -20.99 20.10
CA GLY A 31 -22.28 -22.39 20.54
C GLY A 31 -22.42 -23.36 19.35
N PRO A 32 -22.24 -24.67 19.57
CA PRO A 32 -22.27 -25.65 18.49
C PRO A 32 -23.62 -25.64 17.78
N ALA A 33 -23.60 -25.51 16.46
CA ALA A 33 -24.76 -25.77 15.63
C ALA A 33 -24.89 -27.29 15.45
N ASP A 34 -26.08 -27.83 15.68
CA ASP A 34 -26.38 -29.24 15.43
C ASP A 34 -26.26 -29.52 13.93
N GLU A 35 -25.25 -30.31 13.56
CA GLU A 35 -24.97 -30.72 12.18
C GLU A 35 -25.88 -31.90 11.83
N VAL A 36 -26.88 -31.67 10.98
CA VAL A 36 -27.74 -32.73 10.43
C VAL A 36 -27.10 -33.25 9.14
N VAL A 37 -26.38 -34.38 9.26
CA VAL A 37 -25.84 -35.11 8.11
C VAL A 37 -26.93 -36.00 7.52
N LEU A 38 -27.37 -35.68 6.30
CA LEU A 38 -28.24 -36.56 5.52
C LEU A 38 -27.38 -37.50 4.66
N HIS A 39 -27.37 -38.79 5.00
CA HIS A 39 -26.85 -39.84 4.13
C HIS A 39 -27.94 -40.32 3.17
N ALA A 40 -27.74 -40.12 1.87
CA ALA A 40 -28.51 -40.82 0.86
C ALA A 40 -27.89 -42.21 0.63
N THR A 41 -28.63 -43.27 0.95
CA THR A 41 -28.29 -44.65 0.57
C THR A 41 -28.88 -44.95 -0.81
N GLY A 42 -28.03 -45.35 -1.75
CA GLY A 42 -28.44 -45.74 -3.08
C GLY A 42 -27.31 -46.38 -3.86
N ASP A 43 -27.16 -47.69 -3.70
CA ASP A 43 -26.37 -48.55 -4.57
C ASP A 43 -26.99 -48.59 -5.98
N VAL A 44 -26.22 -48.25 -7.02
CA VAL A 44 -26.44 -48.80 -8.37
C VAL A 44 -25.10 -49.04 -9.05
N SER A 45 -25.01 -50.25 -9.58
CA SER A 45 -23.89 -50.96 -10.19
C SER A 45 -23.42 -50.40 -11.52
N ILE A 46 -22.10 -50.56 -11.74
CA ILE A 46 -21.41 -50.38 -13.01
C ILE A 46 -21.74 -51.56 -13.94
N ALA A 47 -22.29 -51.28 -15.12
CA ALA A 47 -22.25 -52.19 -16.26
C ALA A 47 -22.05 -51.43 -17.57
N SER A 48 -21.11 -51.94 -18.35
CA SER A 48 -20.65 -51.54 -19.67
C SER A 48 -21.65 -51.88 -20.79
N LEU A 49 -21.57 -51.13 -21.89
CA LEU A 49 -21.92 -51.40 -23.31
C LEU A 49 -22.22 -50.01 -23.95
N GLY A 50 -21.71 -49.58 -25.10
CA GLY A 50 -21.43 -50.29 -26.35
C GLY A 50 -22.23 -49.61 -27.46
N ALA A 51 -21.55 -48.75 -28.24
CA ALA A 51 -21.85 -48.16 -29.55
C ALA A 51 -23.25 -48.36 -30.22
N ARG A 52 -23.84 -47.27 -30.76
CA ARG A 52 -24.04 -47.01 -32.22
C ARG A 52 -25.06 -45.90 -32.56
N SER A 53 -24.57 -44.96 -33.41
CA SER A 53 -25.15 -44.31 -34.60
C SER A 53 -26.61 -43.80 -34.70
N GLY A 54 -26.71 -42.56 -35.19
CA GLY A 54 -27.84 -41.92 -35.89
C GLY A 54 -27.82 -40.40 -35.62
N ASP A 55 -27.08 -39.57 -36.37
CA ASP A 55 -27.33 -39.06 -37.73
C ASP A 55 -28.75 -38.52 -37.97
N MET A 56 -28.90 -37.19 -37.89
CA MET A 56 -29.72 -36.34 -38.77
C MET A 56 -29.28 -34.88 -38.56
N GLY A 57 -28.83 -34.23 -39.64
CA GLY A 57 -28.30 -32.88 -39.64
C GLY A 57 -29.28 -31.78 -40.06
N SER A 58 -28.71 -30.57 -40.13
CA SER A 58 -29.02 -29.38 -40.95
C SER A 58 -28.46 -28.17 -40.17
N GLU A 59 -27.36 -27.52 -40.62
CA GLU A 59 -27.40 -26.34 -41.52
C GLU A 59 -28.17 -25.18 -40.85
N ASP A 60 -27.68 -23.97 -40.60
CA ASP A 60 -26.51 -23.19 -41.00
C ASP A 60 -26.34 -22.04 -39.97
N ASP A 61 -25.11 -21.59 -39.73
CA ASP A 61 -24.71 -20.17 -39.62
C ASP A 61 -23.34 -20.05 -38.94
N GLU A 62 -22.33 -20.32 -39.75
CA GLU A 62 -20.92 -20.04 -39.50
C GLU A 62 -20.56 -18.76 -40.26
N LYS A 63 -20.14 -17.70 -39.56
CA LYS A 63 -19.20 -16.68 -40.08
C LYS A 63 -18.62 -15.82 -38.95
N ASP A 64 -17.31 -15.66 -39.04
CA ASP A 64 -16.42 -14.68 -38.40
C ASP A 64 -15.91 -14.96 -36.97
N ILE A 65 -15.03 -15.97 -36.86
CA ILE A 65 -13.90 -15.94 -35.92
C ILE A 65 -12.61 -16.20 -36.72
N THR A 66 -11.90 -15.12 -37.06
CA THR A 66 -10.51 -15.18 -37.52
C THR A 66 -9.58 -14.58 -36.49
N CYS A 67 -8.63 -15.42 -36.05
CA CYS A 67 -7.25 -15.10 -35.68
C CYS A 67 -6.99 -14.01 -34.63
N MET A 68 -6.80 -14.43 -33.38
CA MET A 68 -5.87 -13.81 -32.42
C MET A 68 -5.11 -14.91 -31.67
N ASP A 69 -4.33 -15.70 -32.42
CA ASP A 69 -3.21 -16.47 -31.86
C ASP A 69 -2.00 -15.54 -31.80
N GLY A 70 -1.54 -15.20 -30.60
CA GLY A 70 -0.26 -14.51 -30.43
C GLY A 70 -0.19 -13.53 -29.26
N ALA A 71 -0.39 -13.99 -28.02
CA ALA A 71 0.00 -13.18 -26.84
C ALA A 71 0.21 -13.96 -25.53
N LEU A 72 0.22 -15.31 -25.53
CA LEU A 72 0.37 -16.11 -24.30
C LEU A 72 1.64 -16.99 -24.27
N GLY A 73 2.42 -17.02 -25.34
CA GLY A 73 3.67 -17.79 -25.45
C GLY A 73 4.94 -17.06 -24.95
N ASP A 74 4.88 -15.74 -24.82
CA ASP A 74 6.06 -14.90 -24.53
C ASP A 74 6.19 -14.50 -23.05
N ALA A 75 5.14 -14.67 -22.23
CA ALA A 75 5.20 -14.40 -20.80
C ALA A 75 5.89 -15.50 -19.96
N MET A 76 6.07 -16.71 -20.53
CA MET A 76 6.76 -17.82 -19.86
C MET A 76 8.24 -17.95 -20.24
N ARG A 77 8.74 -17.19 -21.22
CA ARG A 77 10.19 -17.18 -21.58
C ARG A 77 11.01 -16.14 -20.83
N THR A 78 10.38 -15.10 -20.28
CA THR A 78 11.09 -14.00 -19.59
C THR A 78 11.34 -14.25 -18.10
N LEU A 79 11.02 -15.44 -17.58
CA LEU A 79 11.37 -15.88 -16.22
C LEU A 79 12.46 -16.98 -16.20
N ALA A 80 13.00 -17.36 -17.36
CA ALA A 80 14.08 -18.36 -17.44
C ALA A 80 15.50 -17.75 -17.46
N ASP A 81 15.65 -16.44 -17.69
CA ASP A 81 16.95 -15.80 -17.99
C ASP A 81 17.52 -14.87 -16.90
N THR A 82 17.01 -14.90 -15.67
CA THR A 82 17.61 -14.17 -14.53
C THR A 82 18.18 -15.07 -13.44
N SER A 83 18.62 -16.27 -13.82
CA SER A 83 19.40 -17.19 -12.98
C SER A 83 20.91 -17.07 -13.26
N THR A 84 21.46 -15.87 -13.26
CA THR A 84 22.90 -15.63 -13.29
C THR A 84 23.36 -15.17 -11.91
N TYR A 85 23.45 -16.12 -10.99
CA TYR A 85 24.32 -15.98 -9.82
C TYR A 85 25.27 -17.18 -9.82
N PRO A 86 26.59 -16.96 -9.80
CA PRO A 86 27.52 -18.06 -9.64
C PRO A 86 27.30 -18.65 -8.25
N ASN A 87 27.33 -19.98 -8.17
CA ASN A 87 27.35 -20.73 -6.93
C ASN A 87 28.63 -20.41 -6.14
N GLU A 88 28.67 -19.27 -5.44
CA GLU A 88 29.77 -18.90 -4.55
C GLU A 88 29.82 -19.77 -3.28
N ILE A 89 28.79 -20.59 -3.03
CA ILE A 89 28.73 -21.47 -1.85
C ILE A 89 29.43 -22.82 -2.08
N ASP A 90 29.73 -23.20 -3.34
CA ASP A 90 30.56 -24.38 -3.62
C ASP A 90 32.07 -24.09 -3.49
N ALA A 91 32.43 -22.83 -3.29
CA ALA A 91 33.79 -22.39 -2.97
C ALA A 91 34.01 -22.27 -1.44
N ILE A 92 33.53 -23.24 -0.66
CA ILE A 92 34.07 -23.43 0.70
C ILE A 92 35.50 -23.92 0.53
N ASN A 93 36.43 -22.96 0.52
CA ASN A 93 37.86 -23.09 0.79
C ASN A 93 38.45 -24.48 0.50
N CYS A 94 38.37 -24.95 -0.75
CA CYS A 94 39.06 -26.17 -1.17
C CYS A 94 40.57 -26.08 -0.89
N ALA A 95 41.13 -24.88 -0.76
CA ALA A 95 42.52 -24.67 -0.40
C ALA A 95 42.91 -25.29 0.98
N GLU A 96 42.03 -25.24 1.99
CA GLU A 96 42.36 -25.80 3.32
C GLU A 96 42.19 -27.32 3.41
N LEU A 97 41.22 -27.88 2.68
CA LEU A 97 41.05 -29.34 2.59
C LEU A 97 42.11 -29.99 1.69
N VAL A 98 42.51 -29.33 0.59
CA VAL A 98 43.53 -29.83 -0.33
C VAL A 98 44.91 -29.92 0.34
N VAL A 99 45.25 -29.00 1.25
CA VAL A 99 46.55 -29.05 1.96
C VAL A 99 46.64 -30.22 2.97
N LYS A 100 45.51 -30.69 3.53
CA LYS A 100 45.51 -31.83 4.46
C LYS A 100 45.40 -33.20 3.76
N VAL A 101 44.72 -33.27 2.62
CA VAL A 101 44.60 -34.52 1.83
C VAL A 101 45.81 -34.75 0.92
N ALA A 102 46.47 -33.70 0.43
CA ALA A 102 47.69 -33.81 -0.39
C ALA A 102 48.88 -34.46 0.33
N ASN A 103 48.86 -34.52 1.67
CA ASN A 103 49.93 -35.15 2.45
C ASN A 103 49.79 -36.66 2.64
N LYS A 104 48.74 -37.32 2.13
CA LYS A 104 48.59 -38.79 2.26
C LYS A 104 48.05 -39.56 1.03
N GLY A 105 47.82 -38.93 -0.12
CA GLY A 105 47.23 -39.61 -1.28
C GLY A 105 48.11 -39.63 -2.51
N SER A 106 48.77 -40.76 -2.80
CA SER A 106 49.20 -41.09 -4.15
C SER A 106 47.98 -41.09 -5.07
N CYS A 107 48.07 -40.36 -6.18
CA CYS A 107 47.06 -40.37 -7.22
C CYS A 107 46.83 -41.82 -7.68
N ILE A 108 45.63 -42.38 -7.47
CA ILE A 108 45.23 -43.66 -8.07
C ILE A 108 45.08 -43.41 -9.56
N GLN A 109 46.14 -43.65 -10.33
CA GLN A 109 46.04 -43.86 -11.77
C GLN A 109 45.53 -45.28 -11.99
N ARG A 110 44.32 -45.42 -12.55
CA ARG A 110 43.93 -46.68 -13.22
C ARG A 110 44.74 -46.77 -14.52
N SER A 111 45.84 -47.51 -14.51
CA SER A 111 46.55 -47.94 -15.72
C SER A 111 46.05 -49.32 -16.13
N SER A 112 45.38 -49.39 -17.28
CA SER A 112 45.26 -50.62 -18.05
C SER A 112 46.64 -50.95 -18.64
N GLY A 113 47.11 -52.17 -18.39
CA GLY A 113 48.51 -52.56 -18.52
C GLY A 113 49.12 -52.58 -19.93
N ASN A 114 50.45 -52.56 -19.98
CA ASN A 114 51.25 -53.65 -20.53
C ASN A 114 52.77 -53.43 -20.36
N SER A 115 53.45 -54.56 -20.21
CA SER A 115 54.86 -54.87 -20.50
C SER A 115 55.97 -54.46 -19.52
N LEU A 116 56.60 -55.52 -18.99
CA LEU A 116 57.98 -55.59 -18.49
C LEU A 116 59.00 -55.05 -19.52
N THR A 117 60.06 -54.38 -19.05
CA THR A 117 61.45 -54.89 -19.13
C THR A 117 62.42 -54.11 -18.22
N GLN A 118 63.52 -54.78 -17.89
CA GLN A 118 64.59 -54.49 -16.92
C GLN A 118 65.37 -53.18 -17.14
N LEU A 119 65.95 -52.64 -16.05
CA LEU A 119 67.42 -52.51 -15.92
C LEU A 119 67.85 -52.12 -14.50
N VAL A 120 68.77 -52.91 -13.97
CA VAL A 120 69.59 -52.69 -12.77
C VAL A 120 70.68 -51.68 -13.10
N GLY A 121 70.95 -50.74 -12.19
CA GLY A 121 72.11 -49.85 -12.29
C GLY A 121 72.26 -48.95 -11.07
N ALA A 122 73.14 -49.35 -10.15
CA ALA A 122 73.57 -48.56 -9.01
C ALA A 122 74.37 -47.31 -9.46
N GLY A 123 74.23 -46.21 -8.72
CA GLY A 123 75.04 -45.01 -8.97
C GLY A 123 74.69 -43.86 -8.03
N GLN A 124 75.41 -43.77 -6.91
CA GLN A 124 75.52 -42.56 -6.08
C GLN A 124 75.80 -41.31 -6.91
N GLN A 125 75.05 -40.23 -6.67
CA GLN A 125 75.59 -38.88 -6.46
C GLN A 125 74.47 -37.90 -6.08
N ARG A 126 74.67 -37.19 -4.97
CA ARG A 126 73.91 -35.97 -4.63
C ARG A 126 74.35 -34.83 -5.55
N PRO A 127 73.43 -33.92 -5.89
CA PRO A 127 73.79 -32.52 -5.74
C PRO A 127 72.75 -31.73 -4.95
N ASN A 128 73.26 -30.87 -4.08
CA ASN A 128 72.58 -29.67 -3.60
C ASN A 128 72.17 -28.81 -4.81
N ALA A 129 70.90 -28.42 -4.89
CA ALA A 129 70.49 -27.26 -5.67
C ALA A 129 69.20 -26.67 -5.09
N VAL A 130 69.38 -25.62 -4.29
CA VAL A 130 68.37 -24.61 -3.96
C VAL A 130 68.09 -23.83 -5.23
N ASN A 131 67.08 -24.24 -6.00
CA ASN A 131 66.33 -23.40 -6.95
C ASN A 131 65.23 -24.23 -7.63
N MET A 132 64.12 -24.48 -6.92
CA MET A 132 62.86 -24.85 -7.58
C MET A 132 62.09 -23.57 -7.88
N ILE A 133 62.38 -23.05 -9.07
CA ILE A 133 61.58 -22.08 -9.79
C ILE A 133 60.14 -22.57 -9.86
N SER A 134 59.22 -21.67 -9.51
CA SER A 134 57.77 -21.81 -9.59
C SER A 134 57.32 -22.42 -10.92
N GLN A 135 56.99 -23.71 -10.91
CA GLN A 135 56.19 -24.28 -11.98
C GLN A 135 54.79 -23.64 -11.89
N PRO A 136 54.19 -23.21 -13.00
CA PRO A 136 52.77 -22.85 -12.99
C PRO A 136 52.04 -24.12 -12.58
N VAL A 137 51.35 -24.08 -11.44
CA VAL A 137 50.38 -25.12 -11.08
C VAL A 137 49.39 -25.10 -12.24
N ALA A 138 49.54 -26.04 -13.17
CA ALA A 138 48.61 -26.23 -14.26
C ALA A 138 47.24 -26.30 -13.59
N GLN A 139 46.40 -25.29 -13.85
CA GLN A 139 45.03 -25.22 -13.35
C GLN A 139 44.32 -26.48 -13.82
N ARG A 140 44.43 -27.55 -13.02
CA ARG A 140 43.61 -28.73 -13.16
C ARG A 140 42.23 -28.24 -12.82
N THR A 141 41.48 -27.88 -13.85
CA THR A 141 40.07 -27.56 -13.78
C THR A 141 39.39 -28.84 -13.32
N CYS A 142 39.24 -28.96 -12.01
CA CYS A 142 38.47 -30.04 -11.40
C CYS A 142 37.02 -29.80 -11.85
N ARG A 143 36.64 -30.41 -12.98
CA ARG A 143 35.37 -30.18 -13.68
C ARG A 143 34.22 -31.01 -13.15
N VAL A 144 34.51 -31.99 -12.30
CA VAL A 144 33.50 -32.93 -11.80
C VAL A 144 33.33 -32.71 -10.31
N PRO A 145 32.15 -32.25 -9.84
CA PRO A 145 31.88 -32.16 -8.42
C PRO A 145 31.99 -33.55 -7.80
N TYR A 146 32.63 -33.64 -6.63
CA TYR A 146 32.70 -34.89 -5.89
C TYR A 146 31.30 -35.28 -5.42
N VAL A 147 30.90 -36.53 -5.66
CA VAL A 147 29.67 -37.08 -5.08
C VAL A 147 29.84 -37.26 -3.58
N ASP A 148 28.79 -36.97 -2.82
CA ASP A 148 28.82 -37.01 -1.35
C ASP A 148 29.30 -38.36 -0.80
N ALA A 149 29.02 -39.46 -1.49
CA ALA A 149 29.49 -40.80 -1.12
C ALA A 149 31.01 -40.98 -1.23
N ASP A 150 31.67 -40.31 -2.18
CA ASP A 150 33.13 -40.32 -2.30
C ASP A 150 33.75 -39.41 -1.23
N VAL A 151 33.12 -38.26 -0.95
CA VAL A 151 33.54 -37.36 0.13
C VAL A 151 33.45 -38.07 1.48
N ALA A 152 32.33 -38.73 1.77
CA ALA A 152 32.11 -39.49 3.01
C ALA A 152 33.16 -40.59 3.23
N ARG A 153 33.63 -41.25 2.16
CA ARG A 153 34.70 -42.26 2.24
C ARG A 153 36.09 -41.67 2.47
N ALA A 154 36.30 -40.41 2.08
CA ALA A 154 37.60 -39.78 2.08
C ALA A 154 37.91 -38.96 3.34
N ILE A 155 36.89 -38.59 4.14
CA ILE A 155 37.04 -37.73 5.33
C ILE A 155 36.52 -38.40 6.61
N PRO A 156 37.06 -38.04 7.80
CA PRO A 156 36.50 -38.46 9.09
C PRO A 156 35.01 -38.14 9.21
N THR A 157 34.25 -39.04 9.86
CA THR A 157 32.80 -38.94 10.04
C THR A 157 32.39 -37.60 10.64
N GLU A 158 33.13 -37.10 11.62
CA GLU A 158 32.82 -35.84 12.32
C GLU A 158 32.91 -34.63 11.38
N LEU A 159 33.83 -34.66 10.41
CA LEU A 159 33.96 -33.61 9.40
C LEU A 159 32.87 -33.72 8.33
N PHE A 160 32.47 -34.93 7.97
CA PHE A 160 31.36 -35.14 7.07
C PHE A 160 30.04 -34.64 7.66
N ASP A 161 29.75 -34.97 8.92
CA ASP A 161 28.55 -34.49 9.62
C ASP A 161 28.53 -32.97 9.73
N ALA A 162 29.67 -32.35 10.08
CA ALA A 162 29.80 -30.90 10.11
C ALA A 162 29.55 -30.25 8.74
N MET A 163 29.99 -30.89 7.64
CA MET A 163 29.72 -30.42 6.27
C MET A 163 28.23 -30.51 5.94
N ILE A 164 27.58 -31.63 6.25
CA ILE A 164 26.14 -31.81 6.01
C ILE A 164 25.34 -30.80 6.83
N GLN A 165 25.67 -30.62 8.11
CA GLN A 165 25.01 -29.64 8.97
C GLN A 165 25.12 -28.22 8.39
N ARG A 166 26.32 -27.82 7.93
CA ARG A 166 26.49 -26.51 7.27
C ARG A 166 25.66 -26.36 6.01
N ARG A 167 25.48 -27.42 5.22
CA ARG A 167 24.59 -27.39 4.04
C ARG A 167 23.13 -27.26 4.45
N VAL A 168 22.71 -27.94 5.51
CA VAL A 168 21.36 -27.81 6.07
C VAL A 168 21.13 -26.39 6.58
N ASP A 169 22.06 -25.84 7.35
CA ASP A 169 21.99 -24.47 7.88
C ASP A 169 21.97 -23.44 6.76
N ALA A 170 22.80 -23.62 5.71
CA ALA A 170 22.81 -22.73 4.56
C ALA A 170 21.48 -22.76 3.79
N LYS A 171 20.89 -23.94 3.61
CA LYS A 171 19.56 -24.09 3.01
C LYS A 171 18.47 -23.48 3.87
N ALA A 172 18.50 -23.71 5.19
CA ALA A 172 17.55 -23.11 6.14
C ALA A 172 17.66 -21.58 6.15
N ALA A 173 18.88 -21.04 6.19
CA ALA A 173 19.11 -19.59 6.14
C ALA A 173 18.65 -18.97 4.82
N LYS A 174 18.83 -19.67 3.68
CA LYS A 174 18.28 -19.23 2.39
C LYS A 174 16.75 -19.22 2.43
N ALA A 175 16.12 -20.28 2.91
CA ALA A 175 14.68 -20.39 3.02
C ALA A 175 14.07 -19.28 3.91
N LEU A 176 14.73 -18.95 5.04
CA LEU A 176 14.30 -17.84 5.91
C LEU A 176 14.37 -16.49 5.21
N ARG A 177 15.45 -16.19 4.47
CA ARG A 177 15.57 -14.93 3.70
C ARG A 177 14.52 -14.82 2.59
N ASP A 178 14.25 -15.92 1.90
CA ASP A 178 13.24 -15.96 0.84
C ASP A 178 11.83 -15.78 1.43
N ALA A 179 11.56 -16.36 2.62
CA ALA A 179 10.30 -16.16 3.33
C ALA A 179 10.13 -14.71 3.82
N GLU A 180 11.17 -14.10 4.40
CA GLU A 180 11.14 -12.70 4.83
C GLU A 180 10.90 -11.74 3.64
N ARG A 181 11.55 -11.98 2.49
CA ARG A 181 11.29 -11.23 1.26
C ARG A 181 9.84 -11.33 0.84
N LYS A 182 9.26 -12.53 0.82
CA LYS A 182 7.84 -12.73 0.46
C LYS A 182 6.88 -12.02 1.41
N ILE A 183 7.19 -12.00 2.71
CA ILE A 183 6.38 -11.28 3.70
C ILE A 183 6.44 -9.76 3.44
N ASN A 184 7.64 -9.22 3.22
CA ASN A 184 7.82 -7.79 2.95
C ASN A 184 7.13 -7.37 1.63
N ASP A 185 7.28 -8.16 0.57
CA ASP A 185 6.64 -7.89 -0.73
C ASP A 185 5.09 -7.93 -0.59
N ALA A 186 4.56 -8.87 0.20
CA ALA A 186 3.13 -8.96 0.46
C ALA A 186 2.61 -7.80 1.32
N GLU A 187 3.36 -7.36 2.33
CA GLU A 187 3.03 -6.20 3.16
C GLU A 187 2.99 -4.91 2.33
N GLU A 188 4.00 -4.69 1.47
CA GLU A 188 4.04 -3.54 0.57
C GLU A 188 2.85 -3.56 -0.42
N ALA A 189 2.52 -4.73 -0.98
CA ALA A 189 1.37 -4.88 -1.86
C ALA A 189 0.04 -4.53 -1.15
N LEU A 190 -0.13 -4.94 0.11
CA LEU A 190 -1.31 -4.62 0.91
C LEU A 190 -1.42 -3.12 1.21
N LEU A 191 -0.30 -2.46 1.54
CA LEU A 191 -0.28 -1.00 1.77
C LEU A 191 -0.68 -0.24 0.51
N ASN A 192 -0.09 -0.59 -0.64
CA ASN A 192 -0.41 0.04 -1.93
C ASN A 192 -1.88 -0.18 -2.33
N ALA A 193 -2.44 -1.38 -2.07
CA ALA A 193 -3.83 -1.67 -2.33
C ALA A 193 -4.78 -0.84 -1.43
N ASN A 194 -4.44 -0.67 -0.16
CA ASN A 194 -5.23 0.14 0.76
C ASN A 194 -5.23 1.63 0.35
N ASP A 195 -4.08 2.16 -0.04
CA ASP A 195 -3.96 3.53 -0.53
C ASP A 195 -4.81 3.75 -1.79
N ASP A 196 -4.82 2.80 -2.72
CA ASP A 196 -5.68 2.86 -3.91
C ASP A 196 -7.17 2.86 -3.55
N VAL A 197 -7.60 2.02 -2.60
CA VAL A 197 -8.98 1.96 -2.12
C VAL A 197 -9.39 3.30 -1.47
N LEU A 198 -8.52 3.89 -0.66
CA LEU A 198 -8.77 5.19 -0.01
C LEU A 198 -8.87 6.32 -1.05
N GLU A 199 -7.99 6.34 -2.05
CA GLU A 199 -8.06 7.32 -3.13
C GLU A 199 -9.32 7.15 -4.00
N LYS A 200 -9.73 5.91 -4.34
CA LYS A 200 -11.01 5.65 -5.01
C LYS A 200 -12.19 6.16 -4.21
N ALA A 201 -12.19 5.94 -2.90
CA ALA A 201 -13.25 6.42 -2.02
C ALA A 201 -13.29 7.97 -1.95
N ARG A 202 -12.13 8.64 -1.98
CA ARG A 202 -12.05 10.10 -2.08
C ARG A 202 -12.60 10.61 -3.40
N ALA A 203 -12.21 10.01 -4.53
CA ALA A 203 -12.70 10.38 -5.85
C ALA A 203 -14.23 10.24 -5.94
N ARG A 204 -14.80 9.12 -5.48
CA ARG A 204 -16.27 8.92 -5.44
C ARG A 204 -17.01 9.99 -4.64
N ARG A 205 -16.47 10.38 -3.48
CA ARG A 205 -17.05 11.48 -2.68
C ARG A 205 -16.98 12.82 -3.40
N ALA A 206 -15.88 13.07 -4.13
CA ALA A 206 -15.73 14.27 -4.93
C ALA A 206 -16.69 14.28 -6.14
N CYS A 207 -16.84 13.18 -6.88
CA CYS A 207 -17.83 13.06 -7.96
C CYS A 207 -19.25 13.34 -7.44
N LYS A 208 -19.60 12.76 -6.28
CA LYS A 208 -20.89 13.03 -5.63
C LYS A 208 -21.06 14.51 -5.28
N HIS A 209 -20.02 15.16 -4.75
CA HIS A 209 -20.06 16.59 -4.47
C HIS A 209 -20.27 17.42 -5.75
N VAL A 210 -19.58 17.09 -6.84
CA VAL A 210 -19.74 17.78 -8.12
C VAL A 210 -21.18 17.66 -8.62
N ASN A 211 -21.73 16.44 -8.65
CA ASN A 211 -23.10 16.22 -9.11
C ASN A 211 -24.13 16.90 -8.21
N ASP A 212 -24.01 16.73 -6.90
CA ASP A 212 -25.01 17.23 -5.96
C ASP A 212 -24.92 18.75 -5.76
N GLN A 213 -23.72 19.32 -5.63
CA GLN A 213 -23.55 20.71 -5.15
C GLN A 213 -23.23 21.69 -6.28
N ILE A 214 -22.73 21.22 -7.42
CA ILE A 214 -22.29 22.07 -8.51
C ILE A 214 -23.23 21.94 -9.71
N LEU A 215 -23.42 20.73 -10.22
CA LEU A 215 -24.21 20.49 -11.44
C LEU A 215 -25.71 20.57 -11.19
N THR A 216 -26.17 20.15 -10.00
CA THR A 216 -27.59 20.20 -9.66
C THR A 216 -27.96 21.60 -9.13
N THR A 217 -28.86 22.28 -9.84
CA THR A 217 -29.47 23.52 -9.36
C THR A 217 -30.45 23.22 -8.22
N LYS A 218 -30.28 23.90 -7.09
CA LYS A 218 -31.00 23.64 -5.85
C LYS A 218 -31.58 24.91 -5.26
N CYS A 219 -32.71 24.76 -4.56
CA CYS A 219 -33.29 25.83 -3.76
C CYS A 219 -32.28 26.25 -2.67
N PRO A 220 -31.96 27.55 -2.53
CA PRO A 220 -31.01 28.03 -1.53
C PRO A 220 -31.51 27.88 -0.07
N LYS A 221 -32.82 27.72 0.16
CA LYS A 221 -33.42 27.55 1.50
C LYS A 221 -33.45 26.09 1.94
N CYS A 222 -34.00 25.20 1.11
CA CYS A 222 -34.21 23.78 1.48
C CYS A 222 -33.32 22.77 0.73
N SER A 223 -32.48 23.21 -0.21
CA SER A 223 -31.62 22.36 -1.06
C SER A 223 -32.34 21.37 -1.99
N THR A 224 -33.67 21.46 -2.14
CA THR A 224 -34.43 20.67 -3.12
C THR A 224 -33.99 21.02 -4.54
N ALA A 225 -33.70 20.01 -5.36
CA ALA A 225 -33.34 20.18 -6.76
C ALA A 225 -34.55 20.66 -7.58
N PHE A 226 -34.30 21.50 -8.58
CA PHE A 226 -35.33 21.91 -9.54
C PHE A 226 -34.76 21.85 -10.96
N HIS A 227 -35.56 21.34 -11.90
CA HIS A 227 -35.11 21.02 -13.27
C HIS A 227 -35.71 21.95 -14.33
N ASP A 228 -36.85 22.58 -14.03
CA ASP A 228 -37.60 23.32 -15.04
C ASP A 228 -37.49 24.83 -14.85
N PHE A 229 -37.08 25.49 -15.93
CA PHE A 229 -37.16 26.94 -16.09
C PHE A 229 -38.28 27.23 -17.09
N ASP A 230 -39.33 27.91 -16.62
CA ASP A 230 -40.57 28.21 -17.34
C ASP A 230 -40.55 29.59 -18.03
N GLY A 231 -39.46 30.36 -17.87
CA GLY A 231 -39.30 31.70 -18.45
C GLY A 231 -39.31 32.82 -17.42
N CYS A 232 -39.84 32.60 -16.21
CA CYS A 232 -39.87 33.59 -15.14
C CYS A 232 -38.58 33.52 -14.30
N PHE A 233 -37.90 34.64 -14.10
CA PHE A 233 -36.69 34.67 -13.26
C PHE A 233 -36.98 34.68 -11.74
N SER A 234 -38.25 34.73 -11.33
CA SER A 234 -38.68 34.53 -9.93
C SER A 234 -39.09 33.08 -9.73
N LEU A 235 -38.11 32.24 -9.40
CA LEU A 235 -38.33 30.80 -9.24
C LEU A 235 -38.97 30.53 -7.90
N LYS A 236 -40.00 29.70 -7.88
CA LYS A 236 -40.65 29.21 -6.66
C LYS A 236 -40.17 27.80 -6.36
N CYS A 237 -39.78 27.53 -5.12
CA CYS A 237 -39.45 26.18 -4.71
C CYS A 237 -40.69 25.26 -4.76
N ALA A 238 -40.57 24.11 -5.44
CA ALA A 238 -41.65 23.14 -5.56
C ALA A 238 -41.87 22.29 -4.29
N ALA A 239 -40.95 22.33 -3.33
CA ALA A 239 -41.12 21.58 -2.08
C ALA A 239 -42.30 22.14 -1.28
N PRO A 240 -43.23 21.27 -0.82
CA PRO A 240 -44.49 21.68 -0.20
C PRO A 240 -44.27 22.53 1.06
N ASP A 241 -43.23 22.20 1.84
CA ASP A 241 -42.91 22.89 3.09
C ASP A 241 -42.02 24.13 2.89
N CYS A 242 -41.52 24.36 1.67
CA CYS A 242 -40.59 25.46 1.40
C CYS A 242 -41.29 26.68 0.79
N GLY A 243 -41.93 26.51 -0.38
CA GLY A 243 -42.69 27.57 -1.07
C GLY A 243 -41.92 28.86 -1.45
N THR A 244 -40.66 29.00 -1.04
CA THR A 244 -39.89 30.25 -1.11
C THR A 244 -39.52 30.63 -2.53
N HIS A 245 -39.49 31.95 -2.77
CA HIS A 245 -39.11 32.54 -4.04
C HIS A 245 -37.62 32.91 -4.07
N PHE A 246 -36.95 32.71 -5.20
CA PHE A 246 -35.54 33.06 -5.33
C PHE A 246 -35.19 33.50 -6.75
N CYS A 247 -34.13 34.30 -6.83
CA CYS A 247 -33.68 34.89 -8.07
C CYS A 247 -32.97 33.88 -8.98
N ALA A 248 -33.45 33.72 -10.21
CA ALA A 248 -32.83 32.86 -11.22
C ALA A 248 -31.49 33.39 -11.76
N TRP A 249 -31.05 34.60 -11.42
CA TRP A 249 -29.68 35.05 -11.69
C TRP A 249 -28.73 34.58 -10.58
N CYS A 250 -28.93 35.04 -9.35
CA CYS A 250 -27.97 34.87 -8.27
C CYS A 250 -28.28 33.75 -7.26
N LEU A 251 -29.45 33.09 -7.37
CA LEU A 251 -29.98 32.12 -6.39
C LEU A 251 -30.11 32.66 -4.97
N ARG A 252 -30.18 33.98 -4.78
CA ARG A 252 -30.56 34.55 -3.49
C ARG A 252 -32.06 34.33 -3.30
N PHE A 253 -32.44 33.74 -2.18
CA PHE A 253 -33.84 33.70 -1.79
C PHE A 253 -34.25 35.04 -1.21
N HIS A 254 -35.49 35.37 -1.49
CA HIS A 254 -36.27 36.36 -0.76
C HIS A 254 -37.37 35.56 -0.07
N ASP A 255 -38.02 36.07 0.97
CA ASP A 255 -39.02 35.28 1.69
C ASP A 255 -40.22 34.92 0.80
N ASP A 256 -41.35 34.50 1.36
CA ASP A 256 -42.49 33.97 0.59
C ASP A 256 -43.24 35.05 -0.24
N ASN A 257 -42.58 36.17 -0.55
CA ASN A 257 -43.07 37.29 -1.33
C ASN A 257 -42.44 37.32 -2.75
N ALA A 258 -43.26 37.02 -3.75
CA ALA A 258 -42.87 37.11 -5.16
C ALA A 258 -42.48 38.55 -5.58
N GLN A 259 -43.08 39.59 -4.98
CA GLN A 259 -42.82 40.98 -5.35
C GLN A 259 -41.39 41.44 -5.00
N GLU A 260 -40.88 41.02 -3.84
CA GLU A 260 -39.50 41.31 -3.44
C GLU A 260 -38.48 40.62 -4.35
N THR A 261 -38.78 39.38 -4.74
CA THR A 261 -37.96 38.65 -5.70
C THR A 261 -37.92 39.38 -7.05
N HIS A 262 -39.07 39.87 -7.53
CA HIS A 262 -39.12 40.69 -8.75
C HIS A 262 -38.31 41.98 -8.62
N ALA A 263 -38.46 42.72 -7.52
CA ALA A 263 -37.69 43.94 -7.27
C ALA A 263 -36.17 43.67 -7.28
N HIS A 264 -35.74 42.53 -6.72
CA HIS A 264 -34.35 42.10 -6.77
C HIS A 264 -33.90 41.72 -8.19
N ILE A 265 -34.71 40.96 -8.95
CA ILE A 265 -34.35 40.56 -10.33
C ILE A 265 -34.08 41.79 -11.20
N ALA A 266 -34.91 42.84 -11.08
CA ALA A 266 -34.75 44.08 -11.83
C ALA A 266 -33.44 44.84 -11.52
N THR A 267 -32.88 44.63 -10.32
CA THR A 267 -31.67 45.32 -9.83
C THR A 267 -30.49 44.35 -9.60
N CYS A 268 -30.61 43.10 -10.04
CA CYS A 268 -29.64 42.05 -9.73
C CYS A 268 -28.32 42.33 -10.44
N THR A 269 -27.22 42.37 -9.69
CA THR A 269 -25.87 42.58 -10.24
C THR A 269 -25.41 41.45 -11.15
N ARG A 270 -26.04 40.27 -11.09
CA ARG A 270 -25.76 39.12 -11.97
C ARG A 270 -26.67 39.04 -13.18
N ARG A 271 -27.55 40.03 -13.39
CA ARG A 271 -28.41 40.09 -14.56
C ARG A 271 -27.55 40.21 -15.83
N HIS A 272 -27.81 39.38 -16.82
CA HIS A 272 -27.12 39.45 -18.11
C HIS A 272 -27.61 40.66 -18.93
N GLU A 273 -26.70 41.30 -19.66
CA GLU A 273 -27.00 42.51 -20.45
C GLU A 273 -28.00 42.23 -21.59
N ASP A 274 -27.90 41.05 -22.22
CA ASP A 274 -28.81 40.60 -23.29
C ASP A 274 -30.27 40.36 -22.84
N ALA A 275 -30.57 40.45 -21.54
CA ALA A 275 -31.95 40.34 -21.08
C ALA A 275 -32.75 41.59 -21.50
N LYS A 276 -33.63 41.44 -22.49
CA LYS A 276 -34.48 42.54 -23.00
C LYS A 276 -35.55 42.97 -22.00
N ASP A 277 -36.15 42.00 -21.30
CA ASP A 277 -37.17 42.26 -20.28
C ASP A 277 -36.53 42.35 -18.88
N LYS A 278 -37.21 43.05 -17.96
CA LYS A 278 -36.77 43.17 -16.56
C LYS A 278 -36.92 41.85 -15.81
N PHE A 279 -37.91 41.03 -16.12
CA PHE A 279 -38.28 39.82 -15.35
C PHE A 279 -38.21 38.52 -16.15
N PHE A 280 -38.25 38.60 -17.48
CA PHE A 280 -38.25 37.45 -18.36
C PHE A 280 -36.96 37.39 -19.18
N ALA A 281 -36.48 36.19 -19.46
CA ALA A 281 -35.44 35.99 -20.47
C ALA A 281 -35.57 34.62 -21.14
N PRO A 282 -35.00 34.45 -22.35
CA PRO A 282 -35.02 33.17 -23.03
C PRO A 282 -34.35 32.07 -22.19
N LYS A 283 -34.91 30.85 -22.22
CA LYS A 283 -34.35 29.67 -21.53
C LYS A 283 -32.88 29.43 -21.88
N ALA A 284 -32.49 29.68 -23.13
CA ALA A 284 -31.10 29.58 -23.57
C ALA A 284 -30.16 30.54 -22.80
N LEU A 285 -30.60 31.77 -22.51
CA LEU A 285 -29.81 32.74 -21.76
C LEU A 285 -29.64 32.31 -20.29
N TYR A 286 -30.70 31.79 -19.68
CA TYR A 286 -30.64 31.21 -18.33
C TYR A 286 -29.61 30.07 -18.27
N HIS A 287 -29.68 29.11 -19.20
CA HIS A 287 -28.73 28.01 -19.24
C HIS A 287 -27.29 28.47 -19.50
N ALA A 288 -27.08 29.48 -20.35
CA ALA A 288 -25.75 30.04 -20.59
C ALA A 288 -25.14 30.66 -19.32
N VAL A 289 -25.93 31.44 -18.56
CA VAL A 289 -25.45 32.02 -17.30
C VAL A 289 -25.20 30.94 -16.25
N ARG A 290 -26.08 29.94 -16.13
CA ARG A 290 -25.87 28.81 -15.21
C ARG A 290 -24.66 28.00 -15.54
N LYS A 291 -24.44 27.70 -16.82
CA LYS A 291 -23.26 27.01 -17.31
C LYS A 291 -22.00 27.74 -16.86
N ARG A 292 -21.89 29.05 -17.10
CA ARG A 292 -20.73 29.85 -16.68
C ARG A 292 -20.50 29.84 -15.17
N GLU A 293 -21.56 29.93 -14.37
CA GLU A 293 -21.45 29.82 -12.91
C GLU A 293 -20.99 28.43 -12.46
N GLN A 294 -21.49 27.37 -13.12
CA GLN A 294 -21.10 26.00 -12.84
C GLN A 294 -19.64 25.73 -13.21
N GLU A 295 -19.15 26.27 -14.34
CA GLU A 295 -17.74 26.20 -14.73
C GLU A 295 -16.84 26.83 -13.65
N VAL A 296 -17.19 28.04 -13.18
CA VAL A 296 -16.40 28.70 -12.13
C VAL A 296 -16.40 27.87 -10.84
N LYS A 297 -17.56 27.41 -10.38
CA LYS A 297 -17.67 26.58 -9.18
C LYS A 297 -16.90 25.27 -9.31
N LEU A 298 -17.01 24.61 -10.46
CA LEU A 298 -16.31 23.37 -10.77
C LEU A 298 -14.80 23.58 -10.74
N CYS A 299 -14.29 24.59 -11.44
CA CYS A 299 -12.87 24.93 -11.44
C CYS A 299 -12.35 25.25 -10.03
N THR A 300 -13.07 26.08 -9.25
CA THR A 300 -12.70 26.38 -7.87
C THR A 300 -12.69 25.13 -7.01
N TYR A 301 -13.70 24.26 -7.11
CA TYR A 301 -13.74 23.02 -6.33
C TYR A 301 -12.60 22.07 -6.69
N LEU A 302 -12.37 21.81 -7.98
CA LEU A 302 -11.31 20.93 -8.45
C LEU A 302 -9.91 21.44 -8.05
N GLN A 303 -9.71 22.75 -7.90
CA GLN A 303 -8.47 23.32 -7.39
C GLN A 303 -8.23 23.04 -5.90
N THR A 304 -9.28 22.74 -5.12
CA THR A 304 -9.14 22.36 -3.70
C THR A 304 -8.75 20.89 -3.50
N LEU A 305 -8.90 20.06 -4.53
CA LEU A 305 -8.62 18.62 -4.46
C LEU A 305 -7.13 18.32 -4.71
N PRO A 306 -6.57 17.27 -4.07
CA PRO A 306 -5.27 16.74 -4.46
C PRO A 306 -5.25 16.35 -5.94
N GLN A 307 -4.09 16.51 -6.60
CA GLN A 307 -3.95 16.23 -8.02
C GLN A 307 -4.40 14.80 -8.39
N SER A 308 -4.00 13.78 -7.61
CA SER A 308 -4.42 12.38 -7.81
C SER A 308 -5.93 12.18 -7.76
N THR A 309 -6.60 12.84 -6.81
CA THR A 309 -8.05 12.76 -6.66
C THR A 309 -8.74 13.49 -7.81
N ARG A 310 -8.21 14.64 -8.26
CA ARG A 310 -8.76 15.40 -9.38
C ARG A 310 -8.69 14.61 -10.70
N GLU A 311 -7.55 14.00 -11.01
CA GLU A 311 -7.38 13.16 -12.20
C GLU A 311 -8.40 12.02 -12.21
N ARG A 312 -8.54 11.29 -11.09
CA ARG A 312 -9.55 10.23 -10.96
C ARG A 312 -11.00 10.70 -11.08
N VAL A 313 -11.30 11.91 -10.62
CA VAL A 313 -12.65 12.50 -10.78
C VAL A 313 -12.92 12.81 -12.24
N LEU A 314 -11.92 13.27 -12.99
CA LEU A 314 -12.05 13.58 -14.42
C LEU A 314 -12.06 12.33 -15.31
N GLU A 315 -11.43 11.25 -14.86
CA GLU A 315 -11.47 9.93 -15.50
C GLU A 315 -12.76 9.15 -15.23
N ASP A 316 -13.63 9.60 -14.31
CA ASP A 316 -14.90 8.94 -14.02
C ASP A 316 -15.87 9.06 -15.21
N ASP A 317 -16.21 7.94 -15.85
CA ASP A 317 -17.03 7.89 -17.07
C ASP A 317 -18.44 8.48 -16.91
N MET A 318 -19.01 8.42 -15.70
CA MET A 318 -20.34 8.97 -15.44
C MET A 318 -20.26 10.50 -15.38
N LEU A 319 -19.35 11.03 -14.56
CA LEU A 319 -19.17 12.47 -14.46
C LEU A 319 -18.68 13.07 -15.80
N GLY A 320 -17.79 12.38 -16.50
CA GLY A 320 -17.31 12.80 -17.81
C GLY A 320 -18.45 12.94 -18.84
N ARG A 321 -19.44 12.04 -18.82
CA ARG A 321 -20.66 12.17 -19.65
C ARG A 321 -21.49 13.38 -19.25
N ASP A 322 -21.80 13.54 -17.96
CA ASP A 322 -22.59 14.65 -17.44
C ASP A 322 -21.98 16.03 -17.79
N LEU A 323 -20.65 16.13 -17.71
CA LEU A 323 -19.92 17.36 -18.06
C LEU A 323 -19.97 17.64 -19.58
N ARG A 324 -19.82 16.61 -20.41
CA ARG A 324 -19.91 16.74 -21.88
C ARG A 324 -21.31 17.12 -22.35
N GLU A 325 -22.35 16.50 -21.81
CA GLU A 325 -23.75 16.81 -22.15
C GLU A 325 -24.13 18.24 -21.81
N ARG A 326 -23.56 18.78 -20.72
CA ARG A 326 -23.75 20.18 -20.30
C ARG A 326 -22.80 21.15 -21.02
N GLY A 327 -21.90 20.63 -21.85
CA GLY A 327 -20.86 21.38 -22.55
C GLY A 327 -19.88 22.09 -21.61
N LEU A 328 -19.75 21.63 -20.36
CA LEU A 328 -18.84 22.21 -19.37
C LEU A 328 -17.41 21.78 -19.71
N ALA A 329 -16.63 22.73 -20.22
CA ALA A 329 -15.22 22.47 -20.49
C ALA A 329 -14.46 22.50 -19.16
N VAL A 330 -13.94 21.34 -18.72
CA VAL A 330 -12.89 21.32 -17.70
C VAL A 330 -11.60 21.67 -18.42
N ASN A 331 -11.40 22.96 -18.67
CA ASN A 331 -10.08 23.44 -19.04
C ASN A 331 -9.20 23.16 -17.83
N GLU A 332 -8.29 22.19 -17.96
CA GLU A 332 -7.23 22.01 -16.98
C GLU A 332 -6.59 23.39 -16.84
N PRO A 333 -6.59 24.01 -15.64
CA PRO A 333 -6.04 25.33 -15.46
C PRO A 333 -4.61 25.25 -15.97
N GLN A 334 -4.32 25.93 -17.08
CA GLN A 334 -3.01 25.91 -17.71
C GLN A 334 -2.00 26.06 -16.59
N ARG A 335 -1.22 25.00 -16.32
CA ARG A 335 -0.15 25.07 -15.31
C ARG A 335 0.65 26.31 -15.68
N GLN A 336 0.54 27.37 -14.88
CA GLN A 336 1.47 28.47 -15.02
C GLN A 336 2.85 27.84 -14.83
N PRO A 337 3.74 27.90 -15.83
CA PRO A 337 5.05 27.28 -15.73
C PRO A 337 5.67 27.77 -14.43
N GLN A 338 5.98 26.86 -13.52
CA GLN A 338 6.61 27.26 -12.28
C GLN A 338 7.98 27.84 -12.65
N PRO A 339 8.41 28.97 -12.03
CA PRO A 339 9.74 29.52 -12.27
C PRO A 339 10.80 28.51 -11.81
N GLY A 340 11.22 27.64 -12.72
CA GLY A 340 11.99 26.43 -12.46
C GLY A 340 11.82 25.35 -13.56
N ASP A 341 10.70 25.36 -14.28
CA ASP A 341 10.43 24.43 -15.40
C ASP A 341 11.09 24.85 -16.72
N THR A 342 11.95 25.90 -16.71
CA THR A 342 12.82 26.23 -17.84
C THR A 342 13.92 25.17 -17.94
N LEU A 343 13.55 24.01 -18.48
CA LEU A 343 14.52 23.05 -19.00
C LEU A 343 15.38 23.80 -20.02
N ALA A 344 16.65 24.00 -19.67
CA ALA A 344 17.65 24.51 -20.58
C ALA A 344 17.55 23.76 -21.92
N PRO A 345 17.71 24.45 -23.06
CA PRO A 345 17.59 23.83 -24.37
C PRO A 345 18.53 22.63 -24.43
N ARG A 346 17.92 21.45 -24.54
CA ARG A 346 18.60 20.16 -24.69
C ARG A 346 19.34 20.22 -26.01
N GLN A 347 20.60 20.66 -25.99
CA GLN A 347 21.49 20.60 -27.14
C GLN A 347 21.45 19.16 -27.66
N GLN A 348 20.97 18.99 -28.88
CA GLN A 348 21.01 17.75 -29.63
C GLN A 348 22.49 17.34 -29.75
N ARG A 349 22.95 16.45 -28.87
CA ARG A 349 24.18 15.70 -29.11
C ARG A 349 23.86 14.70 -30.21
N GLN A 350 24.39 14.97 -31.40
CA GLN A 350 24.49 13.98 -32.46
C GLN A 350 25.24 12.75 -31.95
N PRO A 351 24.79 11.53 -32.26
CA PRO A 351 25.53 10.32 -31.93
C PRO A 351 26.75 10.23 -32.86
N GLN A 352 27.95 10.44 -32.32
CA GLN A 352 29.15 10.07 -33.04
C GLN A 352 29.31 8.54 -32.96
N LEU A 353 29.15 7.89 -34.11
CA LEU A 353 29.58 6.51 -34.34
C LEU A 353 31.10 6.47 -34.32
N GLY A 354 31.65 5.64 -33.43
CA GLY A 354 33.07 5.29 -33.42
C GLY A 354 33.65 5.39 -32.03
N ASP A 355 33.54 4.30 -31.26
CA ASP A 355 34.55 3.84 -30.29
C ASP A 355 34.00 2.62 -29.53
N THR A 356 33.82 1.53 -30.25
CA THR A 356 33.77 0.19 -29.67
C THR A 356 35.18 -0.36 -29.67
N LEU A 357 35.81 -0.40 -28.49
CA LEU A 357 36.57 -1.55 -27.95
C LEU A 357 37.48 -1.06 -26.81
N ALA A 358 37.49 -1.83 -25.71
CA ALA A 358 38.28 -1.65 -24.50
C ALA A 358 37.78 -0.61 -23.46
N ARG A 359 36.60 -0.86 -22.88
CA ARG A 359 36.37 -0.51 -21.47
C ARG A 359 36.05 -1.77 -20.69
N ARG A 360 37.08 -2.31 -20.02
CA ARG A 360 36.94 -3.25 -18.92
C ARG A 360 36.04 -2.61 -17.87
N GLU A 361 34.92 -3.26 -17.60
CA GLU A 361 34.00 -2.91 -16.53
C GLU A 361 34.72 -3.06 -15.18
N ALA A 362 35.08 -1.95 -14.58
CA ALA A 362 35.39 -1.91 -13.16
C ALA A 362 34.08 -2.10 -12.39
N PRO A 363 34.05 -2.91 -11.30
CA PRO A 363 32.85 -3.09 -10.51
C PRO A 363 32.46 -1.75 -9.89
N MET A 364 31.34 -1.19 -10.35
CA MET A 364 30.66 -0.09 -9.68
C MET A 364 30.32 -0.55 -8.25
N GLN A 365 31.11 -0.10 -7.28
CA GLN A 365 30.65 -0.07 -5.89
C GLN A 365 29.40 0.80 -5.86
N ARG A 366 28.23 0.16 -5.75
CA ARG A 366 27.01 0.83 -5.30
C ARG A 366 27.34 1.44 -3.94
N GLN A 367 27.67 2.72 -3.93
CA GLN A 367 27.63 3.52 -2.71
C GLN A 367 26.20 3.41 -2.20
N GLN A 368 26.00 2.59 -1.17
CA GLN A 368 24.77 2.57 -0.40
C GLN A 368 24.51 4.00 0.03
N ARG A 369 23.51 4.65 -0.57
CA ARG A 369 23.04 5.95 -0.10
C ARG A 369 22.54 5.71 1.32
N GLN A 370 23.30 6.18 2.31
CA GLN A 370 22.85 6.13 3.69
C GLN A 370 21.52 6.89 3.79
N PRO A 371 20.52 6.35 4.51
CA PRO A 371 19.26 7.03 4.70
C PRO A 371 19.52 8.41 5.29
N GLN A 372 19.04 9.46 4.62
CA GLN A 372 19.16 10.82 5.12
C GLN A 372 18.36 10.93 6.42
N GLN A 373 19.05 11.02 7.56
CA GLN A 373 18.41 11.25 8.84
C GLN A 373 17.86 12.68 8.87
N MET A 374 16.55 12.83 9.05
CA MET A 374 15.92 14.13 9.22
C MET A 374 16.01 14.59 10.68
N PHE A 375 16.48 15.83 10.88
CA PHE A 375 16.52 16.49 12.18
C PHE A 375 15.62 17.73 12.20
N TYR A 376 15.13 18.09 13.38
CA TYR A 376 14.33 19.31 13.63
C TYR A 376 15.14 20.27 14.48
N VAL A 377 15.27 21.53 14.07
CA VAL A 377 16.02 22.56 14.82
C VAL A 377 15.03 23.55 15.40
N THR A 378 15.26 24.00 16.64
CA THR A 378 14.46 25.07 17.25
C THR A 378 14.67 26.39 16.49
N SER A 379 13.70 27.30 16.53
CA SER A 379 13.82 28.63 15.91
C SER A 379 15.02 29.46 16.39
N THR A 380 15.54 29.15 17.58
CA THR A 380 16.75 29.75 18.15
C THR A 380 18.04 29.19 17.56
N GLY A 381 17.99 28.10 16.80
CA GLY A 381 19.17 27.43 16.25
C GLY A 381 20.08 26.76 17.29
N SER A 382 19.69 26.73 18.58
CA SER A 382 20.58 26.29 19.65
C SER A 382 20.56 24.78 19.91
N CYS A 383 19.46 24.09 19.59
CA CYS A 383 19.28 22.66 19.82
C CYS A 383 18.64 21.94 18.63
N TRP A 384 19.08 20.70 18.35
CA TRP A 384 18.44 19.81 17.37
C TRP A 384 17.73 18.63 18.04
N HIS A 385 16.66 18.16 17.41
CA HIS A 385 15.78 17.11 17.89
C HIS A 385 15.62 15.99 16.85
N ALA A 386 15.60 14.74 17.31
CA ALA A 386 15.38 13.56 16.47
C ALA A 386 13.89 13.29 16.17
N SER A 387 12.98 13.87 16.95
CA SER A 387 11.53 13.69 16.79
C SER A 387 10.79 15.02 16.94
N VAL A 388 9.80 15.24 16.07
CA VAL A 388 8.88 16.39 16.13
C VAL A 388 8.01 16.41 17.39
N THR A 389 7.85 15.26 18.05
CA THR A 389 7.03 15.11 19.27
C THR A 389 7.81 15.34 20.56
N CYS A 390 9.11 15.63 20.47
CA CYS A 390 9.94 15.91 21.64
C CYS A 390 9.34 17.03 22.48
N SER A 391 9.17 16.82 23.79
CA SER A 391 8.60 17.84 24.69
C SER A 391 9.40 19.14 24.69
N GLY A 392 10.71 19.08 24.42
CA GLY A 392 11.56 20.25 24.21
C GLY A 392 11.23 21.10 22.98
N LEU A 393 10.39 20.64 22.06
CA LEU A 393 9.85 21.42 20.93
C LEU A 393 8.52 22.12 21.25
N ARG A 394 7.87 21.77 22.36
CA ARG A 394 6.61 22.42 22.76
C ARG A 394 6.92 23.88 23.06
N ASN A 395 6.37 24.79 22.26
CA ASN A 395 6.53 26.25 22.30
C ASN A 395 7.63 26.85 21.40
N SER A 396 8.36 26.05 20.63
CA SER A 396 9.32 26.55 19.63
C SER A 396 8.79 26.30 18.21
N ARG A 397 8.90 27.28 17.30
CA ARG A 397 8.70 27.00 15.87
C ARG A 397 9.90 26.18 15.40
N SER A 398 9.68 24.99 14.86
CA SER A 398 10.76 24.20 14.26
C SER A 398 10.82 24.46 12.76
N THR A 399 12.04 24.52 12.22
CA THR A 399 12.25 24.40 10.78
C THR A 399 12.47 22.92 10.45
N ARG A 400 11.74 22.42 9.45
CA ARG A 400 11.81 21.01 9.04
C ARG A 400 13.04 20.78 8.17
N GLY A 401 13.81 19.75 8.49
CA GLY A 401 14.67 19.04 7.52
C GLY A 401 15.92 19.81 7.10
N VAL A 402 16.98 19.72 7.91
CA VAL A 402 18.34 20.00 7.42
C VAL A 402 19.10 18.68 7.36
N ALA A 403 19.62 18.33 6.18
CA ALA A 403 20.42 17.11 6.00
C ALA A 403 21.80 17.19 6.67
N VAL A 404 22.24 18.41 7.00
CA VAL A 404 23.53 18.70 7.65
C VAL A 404 23.28 19.68 8.80
N LEU A 405 23.67 19.31 10.01
CA LEU A 405 23.51 20.18 11.19
C LEU A 405 24.41 21.42 11.05
N PRO A 406 23.88 22.64 11.28
CA PRO A 406 24.73 23.84 11.34
C PRO A 406 25.79 23.71 12.44
N PRO A 407 26.98 24.29 12.27
CA PRO A 407 27.99 24.32 13.33
C PRO A 407 27.45 25.04 14.57
N GLY A 408 27.63 24.44 15.75
CA GLY A 408 27.24 25.02 17.04
C GLY A 408 25.88 24.58 17.61
N VAL A 409 25.09 23.80 16.87
CA VAL A 409 23.80 23.27 17.37
C VAL A 409 24.02 22.07 18.30
N ARG A 410 23.47 22.13 19.52
CA ARG A 410 23.63 21.05 20.52
C ARG A 410 22.55 19.98 20.41
N PRO A 411 22.85 18.70 20.64
CA PRO A 411 21.82 17.66 20.68
C PRO A 411 20.86 17.89 21.85
N CYS A 412 19.55 17.78 21.61
CA CYS A 412 18.58 17.82 22.70
C CYS A 412 18.77 16.62 23.63
N ARG A 413 19.01 16.89 24.91
CA ARG A 413 19.26 15.85 25.94
C ARG A 413 18.16 14.80 26.03
N LEU A 414 16.92 15.15 25.68
CA LEU A 414 15.75 14.26 25.78
C LEU A 414 15.65 13.25 24.64
N CYS A 415 16.02 13.62 23.41
CA CYS A 415 15.83 12.77 22.24
C CYS A 415 17.13 12.30 21.59
N ALA A 416 18.27 12.95 21.85
CA ALA A 416 19.58 12.56 21.33
C ALA A 416 20.47 11.89 22.40
N GLY A 417 20.05 11.88 23.67
CA GLY A 417 20.77 11.27 24.80
C GLY A 417 20.67 9.74 24.93
N GLY A 418 19.92 9.06 24.06
CA GLY A 418 19.95 7.61 23.90
C GLY A 418 18.99 6.78 24.79
N ALA A 419 18.55 5.67 24.21
CA ALA A 419 17.78 4.56 24.76
C ALA A 419 16.27 4.79 25.02
N ALA A 420 15.47 4.00 24.30
CA ALA A 420 14.05 3.79 24.52
C ALA A 420 13.70 3.55 26.00
N PRO A 421 12.51 3.96 26.48
CA PRO A 421 12.09 3.62 27.83
C PRO A 421 11.82 2.11 27.91
N ARG A 422 12.77 1.34 28.45
CA ARG A 422 12.43 0.10 29.17
C ARG A 422 11.96 0.52 30.57
N PRO A 423 10.77 0.07 31.02
CA PRO A 423 10.26 0.46 32.32
C PRO A 423 10.90 -0.43 33.36
N GLN A 424 11.86 0.09 34.13
CA GLN A 424 12.12 -0.36 35.50
C GLN A 424 13.16 0.51 36.18
N ARG A 425 12.82 0.93 37.41
CA ARG A 425 13.67 1.50 38.47
C ARG A 425 14.07 2.97 38.31
N PHE A 426 13.22 3.83 38.88
CA PHE A 426 13.68 4.94 39.70
C PHE A 426 12.91 4.93 41.02
N VAL A 427 13.57 4.45 42.07
CA VAL A 427 13.27 4.73 43.47
C VAL A 427 14.32 5.74 43.91
N GLN A 428 13.86 6.77 44.65
CA GLN A 428 14.62 7.81 45.37
C GLN A 428 15.17 8.98 44.54
N ALA A 429 14.49 10.14 44.59
CA ALA A 429 14.90 11.24 45.49
C ALA A 429 13.96 12.47 45.39
N LEU A 430 13.43 12.87 46.55
CA LEU A 430 13.01 14.21 47.03
C LEU A 430 11.76 14.87 46.39
N ASP A 431 10.62 14.84 47.07
CA ASP A 431 10.17 15.74 48.17
C ASP A 431 9.52 17.04 47.68
N ARG A 432 8.20 17.00 47.56
CA ARG A 432 7.23 18.01 48.01
C ARG A 432 5.85 17.38 47.95
N GLY A 433 5.25 17.20 49.13
CA GLY A 433 4.12 16.31 49.36
C GLY A 433 2.88 16.57 48.51
N MET A 434 2.43 15.50 47.86
CA MET A 434 1.04 15.06 47.86
C MET A 434 1.04 13.54 47.82
N HIS A 435 0.48 12.90 48.83
CA HIS A 435 0.30 11.45 48.86
C HIS A 435 -0.69 11.04 47.76
N PHE A 436 -0.21 10.37 46.72
CA PHE A 436 -1.05 9.51 45.88
C PHE A 436 -0.76 8.07 46.25
N ASN A 437 -1.66 7.49 47.04
CA ASN A 437 -1.67 6.07 47.34
C ASN A 437 -2.32 5.34 46.15
N ALA A 438 -1.65 5.30 45.01
CA ALA A 438 -2.11 4.54 43.85
C ALA A 438 -1.70 3.07 44.01
N TYR A 439 -2.48 2.34 44.82
CA TYR A 439 -2.58 0.89 44.69
C TYR A 439 -3.05 0.56 43.27
N ALA A 440 -2.21 -0.17 42.54
CA ALA A 440 -2.40 -1.14 41.46
C ALA A 440 -3.83 -1.45 40.91
N ALA A 441 -4.68 -0.46 40.64
CA ALA A 441 -5.87 -0.69 39.82
C ALA A 441 -5.44 -0.74 38.34
N ALA A 442 -5.22 -1.94 37.82
CA ALA A 442 -4.81 -2.19 36.43
C ALA A 442 -5.82 -1.67 35.37
N SER A 443 -7.01 -1.27 35.81
CA SER A 443 -8.08 -0.76 34.94
C SER A 443 -8.90 0.31 35.66
N VAL A 444 -9.33 1.34 34.93
CA VAL A 444 -10.30 2.35 35.36
C VAL A 444 -11.55 2.30 34.47
N PHE A 445 -12.62 2.93 34.91
CA PHE A 445 -13.89 3.02 34.19
C PHE A 445 -14.11 4.46 33.69
N VAL A 446 -14.41 4.62 32.40
CA VAL A 446 -14.62 5.93 31.76
C VAL A 446 -16.07 6.03 31.30
N THR A 447 -16.74 7.13 31.64
CA THR A 447 -18.11 7.41 31.22
C THR A 447 -18.17 7.80 29.72
N PRO A 448 -19.30 7.59 29.02
CA PRO A 448 -19.43 7.92 27.60
C PRO A 448 -19.16 9.39 27.28
N THR A 449 -19.47 10.27 28.23
CA THR A 449 -19.24 11.72 28.10
C THR A 449 -17.76 12.08 28.12
N GLY A 450 -16.88 11.17 28.56
CA GLY A 450 -15.44 11.40 28.58
C GLY A 450 -15.04 12.60 29.45
N SER A 451 -15.74 12.84 30.56
CA SER A 451 -15.48 13.97 31.48
C SER A 451 -14.61 13.59 32.68
N CYS A 452 -14.70 12.34 33.15
CA CYS A 452 -13.91 11.82 34.28
C CYS A 452 -13.70 10.30 34.19
N TYR A 453 -12.72 9.80 34.94
CA TYR A 453 -12.49 8.35 35.11
C TYR A 453 -12.71 7.93 36.58
N HIS A 454 -13.06 6.68 36.79
CA HIS A 454 -13.40 6.10 38.09
C HIS A 454 -12.52 4.88 38.38
N THR A 455 -12.05 4.76 39.61
CA THR A 455 -11.24 3.62 40.07
C THR A 455 -12.08 2.44 40.57
N SER A 456 -13.37 2.68 40.88
CA SER A 456 -14.31 1.66 41.36
C SER A 456 -15.55 1.58 40.48
N GLU A 457 -15.94 0.36 40.10
CA GLU A 457 -17.17 0.07 39.37
C GLU A 457 -18.44 0.40 40.18
N SER A 458 -18.34 0.37 41.51
CA SER A 458 -19.47 0.59 42.41
C SER A 458 -19.77 2.06 42.69
N CYS A 459 -19.05 3.00 42.05
CA CYS A 459 -19.25 4.43 42.26
C CYS A 459 -20.69 4.86 41.97
N SER A 460 -21.30 5.62 42.88
CA SER A 460 -22.68 6.09 42.75
C SER A 460 -22.92 6.95 41.50
N SER A 461 -21.90 7.67 41.04
CA SER A 461 -21.95 8.46 39.79
C SER A 461 -21.87 7.61 38.52
N LEU A 462 -21.29 6.41 38.59
CA LEU A 462 -21.27 5.45 37.48
C LEU A 462 -22.61 4.74 37.29
N ARG A 463 -23.35 4.48 38.38
CA ARG A 463 -24.62 3.72 38.36
C ARG A 463 -25.70 4.30 37.44
N ARG A 464 -25.63 5.60 37.11
CA ARG A 464 -26.58 6.27 36.21
C ARG A 464 -26.14 6.31 34.74
N SER A 465 -24.89 5.93 34.45
CA SER A 465 -24.34 5.98 33.09
C SER A 465 -24.58 4.66 32.37
N ARG A 466 -25.32 4.69 31.25
CA ARG A 466 -25.37 3.57 30.31
C ARG A 466 -24.10 3.60 29.46
N ASN A 467 -23.43 2.47 29.25
CA ASN A 467 -22.19 2.31 28.45
C ASN A 467 -20.88 2.78 29.09
N VAL A 468 -20.60 2.30 30.30
CA VAL A 468 -19.29 2.49 30.94
C VAL A 468 -18.23 1.64 30.23
N ARG A 469 -17.11 2.24 29.83
CA ARG A 469 -15.97 1.52 29.23
C ARG A 469 -14.89 1.28 30.27
N ARG A 470 -14.42 0.03 30.39
CA ARG A 470 -13.22 -0.31 31.17
C ARG A 470 -11.98 -0.11 30.30
N THR A 471 -11.03 0.67 30.78
CA THR A 471 -9.81 1.07 30.06
C THR A 471 -8.60 0.93 30.98
N SER A 472 -7.42 0.60 30.45
CA SER A 472 -6.18 0.61 31.22
C SER A 472 -5.91 2.01 31.78
N ALA A 473 -5.40 2.11 33.02
CA ALA A 473 -5.04 3.39 33.61
C ALA A 473 -3.99 4.16 32.77
N ALA A 474 -3.17 3.45 31.99
CA ALA A 474 -2.17 4.05 31.09
C ALA A 474 -2.78 4.69 29.83
N ASP A 475 -3.97 4.24 29.41
CA ASP A 475 -4.64 4.69 28.19
C ASP A 475 -5.63 5.85 28.45
N VAL A 476 -5.79 6.25 29.71
CA VAL A 476 -6.63 7.38 30.10
C VAL A 476 -5.99 8.66 29.58
N SER A 477 -6.70 9.37 28.70
CA SER A 477 -6.26 10.69 28.23
C SER A 477 -5.98 11.62 29.40
N ALA A 478 -4.86 12.34 29.37
CA ALA A 478 -4.48 13.33 30.38
C ALA A 478 -5.52 14.46 30.59
N ARG A 479 -6.57 14.52 29.78
CA ARG A 479 -7.68 15.47 29.90
C ARG A 479 -8.79 14.99 30.85
N LEU A 480 -8.85 13.70 31.16
CA LEU A 480 -9.86 13.14 32.06
C LEU A 480 -9.45 13.37 33.51
N ARG A 481 -10.33 13.96 34.32
CA ARG A 481 -10.10 14.14 35.76
C ARG A 481 -10.55 12.90 36.54
N PRO A 482 -9.89 12.53 37.65
CA PRO A 482 -10.41 11.50 38.53
C PRO A 482 -11.78 11.94 39.09
N CYS A 483 -12.69 10.99 39.22
CA CYS A 483 -13.97 11.24 39.89
C CYS A 483 -13.71 11.62 41.36
N SER A 484 -14.28 12.73 41.81
CA SER A 484 -14.15 13.22 43.19
C SER A 484 -14.70 12.26 44.25
N LEU A 485 -15.55 11.29 43.85
CA LEU A 485 -16.10 10.27 44.75
C LEU A 485 -15.27 8.97 44.75
N CYS A 486 -14.29 8.85 43.85
CA CYS A 486 -13.41 7.69 43.72
C CYS A 486 -11.96 7.97 44.14
N SER A 487 -11.67 9.24 44.49
CA SER A 487 -10.33 9.74 44.83
C SER A 487 -10.01 9.50 46.29
#